data_AF-S6F837-F1
#
_entry.id   AF-S6F837-F1
#
_cell.length_a   1.000
_cell.length_b   1.000
_cell.length_c   1.000
_cell.angle_alpha   90.00
_cell.angle_beta   90.00
_cell.angle_gamma   90.00
#
_symmetry.space_group_name_H-M   'P 1'
#
loop_
_entity.id
_entity.type
_entity.pdbx_description
1 polymer ?
#
loop_
_entity_poly.entity_id
_entity_poly.type
_entity_poly.pdbx_seq_one_letter_code
_entity_poly.pdbx_strand_id
1 'polypeptide(L)' 'MTNNIEPNQKQTQHERILRWFDTHASLTRWEALTFLGIWEAPARISELRKQGYDFHTKLEGGISESGYSFQSAVWTLER' A
#
# COMPACT_ATOMS: atom_id res chain seq x y z
N MET A 1 -22.06 1.67 24.43
CA MET A 1 -21.88 1.25 23.03
C MET A 1 -20.56 0.51 22.96
N THR A 2 -20.59 -0.82 23.05
CA THR A 2 -19.41 -1.67 22.98
C THR A 2 -19.00 -1.78 21.52
N ASN A 3 -17.89 -1.12 21.15
CA ASN A 3 -17.26 -1.36 19.86
C ASN A 3 -16.80 -2.81 19.83
N ASN A 4 -17.58 -3.66 19.15
CA ASN A 4 -17.15 -5.00 18.75
C ASN A 4 -16.05 -4.84 17.69
N ILE A 5 -14.83 -4.63 18.15
CA ILE A 5 -13.65 -4.65 17.31
C ILE A 5 -13.35 -6.14 17.05
N GLU A 6 -13.67 -6.62 15.85
CA GLU A 6 -13.34 -7.97 15.41
C GLU A 6 -11.83 -8.23 15.59
N PRO A 7 -11.40 -9.45 15.94
CA PRO A 7 -9.98 -9.74 16.25
C PRO A 7 -9.02 -9.45 15.09
N ASN A 8 -9.53 -9.34 13.85
CA ASN A 8 -8.76 -8.96 12.66
C ASN A 8 -8.55 -7.43 12.51
N GLN A 9 -9.23 -6.59 13.31
CA GLN A 9 -9.08 -5.13 13.31
C GLN A 9 -7.87 -4.63 14.13
N LYS A 10 -7.12 -5.52 14.79
CA LYS A 10 -5.95 -5.13 15.58
C LYS A 10 -4.69 -4.87 14.75
N GLN A 11 -4.69 -5.15 13.45
CA GLN A 11 -3.53 -4.88 12.59
C GLN A 11 -3.47 -3.40 12.21
N THR A 12 -2.34 -2.78 12.51
CA THR A 12 -1.99 -1.44 12.07
C THR A 12 -1.92 -1.36 10.54
N GLN A 13 -2.02 -0.15 9.99
CA GLN A 13 -1.88 0.05 8.54
C GLN A 13 -0.50 -0.41 8.04
N HIS A 14 0.55 -0.26 8.86
CA HIS A 14 1.90 -0.74 8.57
C HIS A 14 1.96 -2.27 8.46
N GLU A 15 1.41 -2.99 9.43
CA GLU A 15 1.38 -4.46 9.41
C GLU A 15 0.61 -5.00 8.20
N ARG A 16 -0.50 -4.35 7.83
CA ARG A 16 -1.29 -4.73 6.64
C ARG A 16 -0.50 -4.57 5.35
N ILE A 17 0.29 -3.50 5.23
CA ILE A 17 1.20 -3.29 4.11
C ILE A 17 2.28 -4.37 4.11
N LEU A 18 2.96 -4.60 5.23
CA LEU A 18 4.04 -5.60 5.29
C LEU A 18 3.53 -7.00 4.94
N ARG A 19 2.35 -7.37 5.45
CA ARG A 19 1.70 -8.65 5.15
C ARG A 19 1.30 -8.80 3.68
N TRP A 20 0.94 -7.70 3.00
CA TRP A 20 0.70 -7.73 1.56
C TRP A 20 1.91 -8.28 0.80
N PHE A 21 3.11 -7.83 1.18
CA PHE A 21 4.37 -8.25 0.58
C PHE A 21 4.83 -9.67 0.95
N ASP A 22 4.12 -10.39 1.83
CA ASP A 22 4.35 -11.83 2.03
C ASP A 22 3.81 -12.67 0.87
N THR A 23 2.82 -12.14 0.13
CA THR A 23 2.10 -12.87 -0.92
C THR A 23 2.14 -12.18 -2.28
N HIS A 24 2.43 -10.87 -2.31
CA HIS A 24 2.46 -10.05 -3.52
C HIS A 24 3.82 -9.39 -3.68
N ALA A 25 4.29 -9.24 -4.92
CA ALA A 25 5.58 -8.63 -5.20
C ALA A 25 5.56 -7.09 -5.15
N SER A 26 4.40 -6.47 -5.37
CA SER A 26 4.24 -5.03 -5.51
C SER A 26 2.93 -4.54 -4.90
N LEU A 27 2.88 -3.26 -4.55
CA LEU A 27 1.68 -2.57 -4.10
C LEU A 27 1.51 -1.26 -4.85
N THR A 28 0.33 -1.02 -5.41
CA THR A 28 -0.07 0.25 -6.00
C THR A 28 -0.98 1.05 -5.06
N ARG A 29 -1.17 2.34 -5.34
CA ARG A 29 -2.10 3.18 -4.58
C ARG A 29 -3.54 2.65 -4.64
N TRP A 30 -3.95 2.14 -5.80
CA TRP A 30 -5.29 1.58 -5.97
C TRP A 30 -5.49 0.30 -5.16
N GLU A 31 -4.50 -0.60 -5.16
CA GLU A 31 -4.56 -1.83 -4.35
C GLU A 31 -4.54 -1.53 -2.84
N ALA A 32 -3.72 -0.57 -2.42
CA ALA A 32 -3.68 -0.14 -1.02
C ALA A 32 -5.04 0.40 -0.56
N LEU A 33 -5.75 1.14 -1.40
CA LEU A 33 -7.09 1.61 -1.09
C LEU A 33 -8.12 0.48 -1.12
N THR A 34 -8.18 -0.27 -2.22
CA THR A 34 -9.22 -1.27 -2.48
C THR A 34 -9.11 -2.49 -1.57
N PHE A 35 -7.90 -3.02 -1.37
CA PHE A 35 -7.68 -4.27 -0.64
C PHE A 35 -7.21 -4.03 0.80
N LEU A 36 -6.40 -2.99 1.02
CA LEU A 36 -5.88 -2.67 2.35
C LEU A 36 -6.65 -1.53 3.03
N GLY A 37 -7.62 -0.87 2.40
CA GLY A 37 -8.34 0.24 3.04
C GLY A 37 -7.41 1.36 3.55
N ILE A 38 -6.27 1.55 2.89
CA ILE A 38 -5.26 2.56 3.25
C ILE A 38 -5.30 3.66 2.20
N TRP A 39 -5.86 4.80 2.60
CA TRP A 39 -5.94 5.99 1.74
C TRP A 39 -4.55 6.61 1.51
N GLU A 40 -3.84 6.90 2.60
CA GLU A 40 -2.54 7.56 2.60
C GLU A 40 -1.37 6.57 2.46
N ALA A 41 -1.45 5.65 1.48
CA ALA A 41 -0.40 4.65 1.24
C ALA A 41 1.02 5.26 1.10
N PRO A 42 1.23 6.39 0.39
CA PRO A 42 2.55 7.02 0.31
C PRO A 42 3.12 7.45 1.67
N ALA A 43 2.26 7.96 2.55
CA ALA A 43 2.69 8.37 3.90
C ALA A 43 3.08 7.14 4.74
N ARG A 44 2.30 6.06 4.66
CA ARG A 44 2.61 4.80 5.37
C ARG A 44 3.89 4.15 4.89
N ILE A 45 4.14 4.14 3.59
CA ILE A 45 5.41 3.66 3.03
C ILE A 45 6.58 4.55 3.48
N SER A 46 6.40 5.88 3.54
CA SER A 46 7.43 6.80 4.05
C SER A 46 7.75 6.55 5.53
N GLU A 47 6.74 6.27 6.35
CA GLU A 47 6.93 5.88 7.76
C GLU A 47 7.66 4.55 7.88
N LEU A 48 7.30 3.55 7.09
CA LEU A 48 7.99 2.26 7.07
C LEU A 48 9.45 2.38 6.62
N ARG A 49 9.77 3.22 5.64
CA ARG A 49 11.16 3.53 5.27
C ARG A 49 11.96 4.08 6.45
N LYS A 50 11.36 4.99 7.24
CA LYS A 50 11.99 5.53 8.46
C LYS A 50 12.21 4.47 9.54
N GLN A 51 11.40 3.40 9.53
CA GLN A 51 11.56 2.25 10.43
C GLN A 51 12.63 1.26 9.94
N GLY A 52 13.22 1.47 8.77
CA GLY A 52 14.31 0.64 8.23
C GLY A 52 13.88 -0.36 7.15
N TYR A 53 12.65 -0.28 6.63
CA TYR A 53 12.22 -1.14 5.52
C TYR A 53 12.64 -0.54 4.17
N ASP A 54 13.32 -1.35 3.35
CA ASP A 54 13.79 -0.93 2.02
C ASP A 54 12.69 -1.03 0.95
N PHE A 55 11.84 0.00 0.93
CA PHE A 55 10.84 0.18 -0.11
C PHE A 55 11.41 0.92 -1.32
N HIS A 56 11.27 0.35 -2.51
CA HIS A 56 11.53 1.01 -3.79
C HIS A 56 10.23 1.58 -4.37
N THR A 57 10.31 2.73 -5.02
CA THR A 57 9.18 3.30 -5.77
C THR A 57 9.53 3.38 -7.23
N LYS A 58 8.68 2.79 -8.07
CA LYS A 58 8.68 2.99 -9.51
C LYS A 58 7.42 3.75 -9.93
N LEU A 59 7.54 4.63 -10.90
CA LEU A 59 6.38 5.23 -11.56
C LEU A 59 6.04 4.40 -12.78
N GLU A 60 4.84 3.83 -12.80
CA GLU A 60 4.31 3.13 -13.97
C GLU A 60 3.26 3.98 -14.65
N GLY A 61 3.45 4.18 -15.96
CA GLY A 61 2.53 4.90 -16.81
C GLY A 61 1.40 4.00 -17.29
N GLY A 62 0.20 4.56 -17.41
CA GLY A 62 -0.96 3.92 -18.02
C GLY A 62 -1.74 4.91 -18.87
N ILE A 63 -2.60 4.39 -19.73
CA ILE A 63 -3.54 5.17 -20.51
C ILE A 63 -4.94 4.79 -20.04
N SER A 64 -5.74 5.78 -19.65
CA SER A 64 -7.15 5.57 -19.30
C SER A 64 -7.97 5.20 -20.53
N GLU A 65 -9.19 4.71 -20.32
CA GLU A 65 -10.15 4.48 -21.41
C GLU A 65 -10.38 5.74 -22.27
N SER A 66 -10.35 6.92 -21.66
CA SER A 66 -10.48 8.22 -22.35
C SER A 66 -9.24 8.69 -23.12
N GLY A 67 -8.15 7.91 -23.10
CA GLY A 67 -6.89 8.29 -23.73
C GLY A 67 -5.99 9.20 -22.89
N TYR A 68 -6.33 9.45 -21.62
CA TYR A 68 -5.51 10.25 -20.71
C TYR A 68 -4.33 9.44 -20.17
N SER A 69 -3.11 9.95 -20.34
CA SER A 69 -1.91 9.35 -19.75
C SER A 69 -1.83 9.69 -18.26
N PHE A 70 -1.74 8.67 -17.41
CA PHE A 70 -1.50 8.83 -15.99
C PHE A 70 -0.23 8.10 -15.58
N GLN A 71 0.32 8.48 -14.41
CA GLN A 71 1.38 7.74 -13.75
C GLN A 71 0.91 7.32 -12.37
N SER A 72 1.20 6.09 -11.99
CA SER A 72 0.90 5.54 -10.67
C SER A 72 2.19 5.10 -10.00
N ALA A 73 2.28 5.37 -8.70
CA ALA A 73 3.37 4.86 -7.89
C ALA A 73 3.13 3.36 -7.62
N VAL A 74 4.15 2.57 -7.89
CA VAL A 74 4.24 1.16 -7.58
C VAL A 74 5.37 0.98 -6.57
N TRP A 75 5.06 0.40 -5.43
CA TRP A 75 6.01 0.11 -4.37
C TRP A 75 6.38 -1.36 -4.37
N THR A 76 7.67 -1.65 -4.23
CA THR A 76 8.19 -3.00 -4.00
C THR A 76 9.01 -3.00 -2.72
N LEU A 77 9.03 -4.12 -2.01
CA LEU A 77 9.82 -4.29 -0.79
C LEU A 77 11.03 -5.19 -1.08
N GLU A 78 12.24 -4.67 -0.89
CA GLU A 78 13.47 -5.47 -0.93
C GLU A 78 13.60 -6.28 0.36
N ARG A 79 13.99 -7.55 0.24
CA ARG A 79 14.14 -8.50 1.34
C ARG A 79 15.54 -9.09 1.35
#